data_AF-A0A351ENN2-F1
#
_entry.id   AF-A0A351ENN2-F1
#
_cell.length_a   1.000
_cell.length_b   1.000
_cell.length_c   1.000
_cell.angle_alpha   90.00
_cell.angle_beta   90.00
_cell.angle_gamma   90.00
#
_symmetry.space_group_name_H-M   'P 1'
#
loop_
_entity.id
_entity.type
_entity.pdbx_description
1 polymer ?
#
loop_
_entity_poly.entity_id
_entity_poly.type
_entity_poly.pdbx_seq_one_letter_code
_entity_poly.pdbx_strand_id
1 'polypeptide(L)'
;MRDASICRTVTENRPSRLLPIWIAKAGEDENVPAEIIDQLASTYTKAGGNITISTYPNSVHGFAHSVGDDTDLFVEDLVSWLYQITEE
;
A
#
# COMPACT_ATOMS: atom_id res chain seq x y z
N MET A 1 -10.46 15.24 -5.71
CA MET A 1 -9.57 14.38 -4.90
C MET A 1 -8.11 14.87 -4.83
N ARG A 2 -7.80 16.13 -5.16
CA ARG A 2 -6.41 16.64 -5.18
C ARG A 2 -5.71 16.56 -3.82
N ASP A 3 -6.47 16.73 -2.74
CA ASP A 3 -5.95 16.69 -1.37
C ASP A 3 -5.74 15.28 -0.84
N ALA A 4 -6.27 14.25 -1.53
CA ALA A 4 -6.07 12.85 -1.17
C ALA A 4 -4.81 12.23 -1.81
N SER A 5 -4.09 12.97 -2.67
CA SER A 5 -2.89 12.46 -3.32
C SER A 5 -1.71 12.42 -2.35
N ILE A 6 -1.30 11.22 -1.95
CA ILE A 6 -0.11 11.01 -1.11
C ILE A 6 1.13 11.56 -1.81
N CYS A 7 1.31 11.26 -3.11
CA CYS A 7 2.45 11.76 -3.91
C CYS A 7 2.56 13.28 -3.88
N ARG A 8 1.43 14.00 -4.04
CA ARG A 8 1.41 15.47 -3.93
C ARG A 8 1.76 15.91 -2.53
N THR A 9 1.13 15.33 -1.51
CA THR A 9 1.36 15.72 -0.12
C THR A 9 2.82 15.59 0.29
N VAL A 10 3.49 14.49 -0.06
CA VAL A 10 4.90 14.29 0.34
C VAL A 10 5.88 15.15 -0.46
N THR A 11 5.53 15.58 -1.67
CA THR A 11 6.40 16.40 -2.54
C THR A 11 6.22 17.90 -2.32
N GLU A 12 4.98 18.36 -2.22
CA GLU A 12 4.61 19.77 -2.08
C GLU A 12 4.58 20.22 -0.60
N ASN A 13 3.89 19.47 0.26
CA ASN A 13 3.72 19.87 1.67
C ASN A 13 4.90 19.47 2.56
N ARG A 14 5.68 18.45 2.14
CA ARG A 14 6.91 17.98 2.81
C ARG A 14 6.75 17.85 4.33
N PRO A 15 5.88 16.94 4.79
CA PRO A 15 5.65 16.75 6.21
C PRO A 15 6.96 16.39 6.94
N SER A 16 7.10 16.87 8.17
CA SER A 16 8.30 16.62 8.99
C SER A 16 8.45 15.15 9.42
N ARG A 17 7.39 14.36 9.30
CA ARG A 17 7.37 12.93 9.61
C ARG A 17 6.48 12.19 8.63
N LEU A 18 6.98 11.09 8.09
CA LEU A 18 6.24 10.15 7.25
C LEU A 18 5.96 8.88 8.04
N LEU A 19 4.73 8.39 7.96
CA LEU A 19 4.34 7.11 8.58
C LEU A 19 4.78 5.95 7.68
N PRO A 20 5.07 4.75 8.23
CA PRO A 20 5.20 3.57 7.40
C PRO A 20 3.87 3.31 6.67
N ILE A 21 3.96 2.91 5.40
CA ILE A 21 2.80 2.52 4.58
C ILE A 21 2.96 1.05 4.19
N TRP A 22 1.85 0.31 4.24
CA TRP A 22 1.75 -1.01 3.63
C TRP A 22 0.64 -1.04 2.59
N ILE A 23 0.90 -1.70 1.47
CA ILE A 23 -0.02 -1.85 0.34
C ILE A 23 -0.21 -3.33 0.04
N ALA A 24 -1.46 -3.78 0.05
CA ALA A 24 -1.87 -5.03 -0.56
C ALA A 24 -2.19 -4.80 -2.04
N LYS A 25 -1.42 -5.43 -2.93
CA LYS A 25 -1.56 -5.32 -4.39
C LYS A 25 -2.15 -6.61 -4.95
N ALA A 26 -3.30 -6.51 -5.61
CA ALA A 26 -3.84 -7.58 -6.44
C ALA A 26 -2.98 -7.77 -7.69
N GLY A 27 -2.60 -9.01 -8.00
CA GLY A 27 -1.74 -9.35 -9.13
C GLY A 27 -2.46 -9.33 -10.48
N GLU A 28 -3.76 -9.63 -10.49
CA GLU A 28 -4.64 -9.64 -11.67
C GLU A 28 -5.58 -8.42 -11.68
N ASP A 29 -5.15 -7.29 -11.13
CA ASP A 29 -5.94 -6.06 -11.12
C ASP A 29 -5.95 -5.39 -12.51
N GLU A 30 -7.07 -5.53 -13.22
CA GLU A 30 -7.29 -4.85 -14.51
C GLU A 30 -7.84 -3.42 -14.37
N ASN A 31 -8.26 -3.03 -13.17
CA ASN A 31 -8.90 -1.73 -12.91
C ASN A 31 -7.89 -0.65 -12.51
N VAL A 32 -6.83 -1.05 -11.80
CA VAL A 32 -5.79 -0.14 -11.29
C VAL A 32 -4.44 -0.54 -11.86
N PRO A 33 -3.85 0.26 -12.78
CA PRO A 33 -2.53 -0.01 -13.32
C PRO A 33 -1.46 -0.11 -12.24
N ALA A 34 -0.58 -1.11 -12.38
CA ALA A 34 0.54 -1.35 -11.45
C ALA A 34 1.44 -0.12 -11.28
N GLU A 35 1.60 0.66 -12.35
CA GLU A 35 2.43 1.87 -12.40
C GLU A 35 2.00 2.93 -11.39
N ILE A 36 0.72 2.94 -10.98
CA ILE A 36 0.23 3.86 -9.94
C ILE A 36 0.88 3.52 -8.60
N ILE A 37 0.98 2.24 -8.26
CA ILE A 37 1.63 1.77 -7.03
C ILE A 37 3.14 2.00 -7.12
N ASP A 38 3.75 1.75 -8.27
CA ASP A 38 5.18 1.97 -8.48
C ASP A 38 5.54 3.46 -8.35
N GLN A 39 4.72 4.35 -8.90
CA GLN A 39 4.88 5.80 -8.76
C GLN A 39 4.73 6.24 -7.31
N LEU A 40 3.73 5.71 -6.60
CA LEU A 40 3.53 5.98 -5.17
C LEU A 40 4.76 5.55 -4.37
N ALA A 41 5.24 4.32 -4.55
CA ALA A 41 6.39 3.79 -3.84
C ALA A 41 7.65 4.61 -4.12
N SER A 42 7.93 4.91 -5.40
CA SER A 42 9.07 5.74 -5.78
C SER A 42 9.02 7.12 -5.13
N THR A 43 7.84 7.76 -5.14
CA THR A 43 7.65 9.11 -4.62
C THR A 43 7.77 9.14 -3.09
N TYR A 44 7.18 8.17 -2.40
CA TYR A 44 7.19 8.07 -0.95
C TYR A 44 8.59 7.77 -0.40
N THR A 45 9.29 6.81 -1.01
CA THR A 45 10.68 6.47 -0.64
C THR A 45 11.63 7.64 -0.90
N LYS A 46 11.49 8.37 -2.02
CA LYS A 46 12.29 9.58 -2.29
C LYS A 46 12.07 10.69 -1.27
N ALA A 47 10.89 10.75 -0.65
CA ALA A 47 10.59 11.69 0.43
C ALA A 47 11.12 11.21 1.81
N GLY A 48 11.79 10.05 1.86
CA GLY A 48 12.34 9.45 3.08
C GLY A 48 11.35 8.56 3.84
N GLY A 49 10.20 8.22 3.25
CA GLY A 49 9.21 7.34 3.85
C GLY A 49 9.54 5.86 3.65
N ASN A 50 9.01 5.01 4.53
CA ASN A 50 9.06 3.56 4.38
C ASN A 50 7.74 3.06 3.76
N ILE A 51 7.84 2.22 2.73
CA ILE A 51 6.68 1.61 2.08
C ILE A 51 6.95 0.14 1.79
N THR A 52 6.00 -0.71 2.18
CA THR A 52 6.02 -2.15 1.94
C THR A 52 4.87 -2.52 1.01
N ILE A 53 5.13 -3.37 0.01
CA ILE A 53 4.12 -3.84 -0.93
C ILE A 53 4.08 -5.36 -0.85
N SER A 54 2.94 -5.91 -0.44
CA SER A 54 2.63 -7.34 -0.52
C SER A 54 1.78 -7.58 -1.76
N THR A 55 2.21 -8.49 -2.64
CA THR A 55 1.46 -8.81 -3.88
C THR A 55 0.77 -10.16 -3.74
N TYR A 56 -0.53 -10.19 -4.05
CA TYR A 56 -1.39 -11.38 -4.07
C TYR A 56 -1.57 -11.77 -5.54
N PRO A 57 -0.74 -12.67 -6.08
CA PRO A 57 -0.51 -12.79 -7.52
C PRO A 57 -1.74 -13.20 -8.34
N ASN A 58 -2.66 -13.98 -7.75
CA ASN A 58 -3.84 -14.50 -8.44
C ASN A 58 -5.13 -13.75 -8.02
N SER A 59 -4.99 -12.68 -7.24
CA SER A 59 -6.12 -11.88 -6.76
C SER A 59 -6.53 -10.83 -7.77
N VAL A 60 -7.84 -10.63 -7.92
CA VAL A 60 -8.46 -9.55 -8.70
C VAL A 60 -8.64 -8.27 -7.88
N HIS A 61 -9.01 -7.18 -8.56
CA HIS A 61 -9.32 -5.91 -7.89
C HIS A 61 -10.35 -6.09 -6.76
N GLY A 62 -9.99 -5.60 -5.57
CA GLY A 62 -10.89 -5.65 -4.40
C GLY A 62 -11.10 -7.05 -3.81
N PHE A 63 -10.18 -8.01 -4.06
CA PHE A 63 -10.28 -9.40 -3.56
C PHE A 63 -10.64 -9.49 -2.07
N ALA A 64 -10.10 -8.58 -1.25
CA ALA A 64 -10.32 -8.51 0.20
C ALA A 64 -11.79 -8.22 0.62
N HIS A 65 -12.69 -7.90 -0.33
CA HIS A 65 -14.12 -7.74 -0.06
C HIS A 65 -14.91 -9.05 -0.13
N SER A 66 -14.25 -10.15 -0.49
CA SER A 66 -14.86 -11.48 -0.66
C SER A 66 -14.21 -12.51 0.27
N VAL A 67 -14.92 -13.59 0.58
CA VAL A 67 -14.36 -14.70 1.34
C VAL A 67 -13.49 -15.55 0.42
N GLY A 68 -12.28 -15.90 0.85
CA GLY A 68 -11.35 -16.77 0.13
C GLY A 68 -9.95 -16.75 0.73
N ASP A 69 -9.12 -17.70 0.30
CA ASP A 69 -7.77 -17.92 0.84
C ASP A 69 -6.89 -16.66 0.77
N ASP A 70 -6.94 -15.91 -0.33
CA ASP A 70 -6.17 -14.66 -0.47
C ASP A 70 -6.66 -13.57 0.50
N THR A 71 -7.96 -13.52 0.82
CA THR A 71 -8.50 -12.58 1.81
C THR A 71 -8.06 -12.96 3.22
N ASP A 72 -8.06 -14.24 3.56
CA ASP A 72 -7.58 -14.72 4.86
C ASP A 72 -6.09 -14.40 5.02
N LEU A 73 -5.28 -14.66 3.99
CA LEU A 73 -3.86 -14.29 3.96
C LEU A 73 -3.67 -12.77 4.09
N PHE A 74 -4.48 -11.96 3.40
CA PHE A 74 -4.46 -10.50 3.54
C PHE A 74 -4.68 -10.04 4.98
N VAL A 75 -5.63 -10.65 5.69
CA VAL A 75 -5.90 -10.31 7.10
C VAL A 75 -4.71 -10.70 7.99
N GLU A 76 -4.14 -11.90 7.78
CA GLU A 76 -2.95 -12.36 8.51
C GLU A 76 -1.75 -11.44 8.31
N ASP A 77 -1.47 -11.05 7.07
CA ASP A 77 -0.38 -10.14 6.71
C ASP A 77 -0.60 -8.74 7.30
N LEU A 78 -1.82 -8.21 7.23
CA LEU A 78 -2.16 -6.91 7.78
C LEU A 78 -1.94 -6.87 9.30
N VAL A 79 -2.45 -7.88 10.01
CA VAL A 79 -2.28 -7.99 11.47
C VAL A 79 -0.80 -8.10 11.82
N SER A 80 -0.05 -8.94 11.10
CA SER A 80 1.40 -9.10 11.30
C SER A 80 2.16 -7.80 11.08
N TRP A 81 1.84 -7.06 10.02
CA TRP A 81 2.46 -5.76 9.76
C TRP A 81 2.13 -4.72 10.84
N LEU A 82 0.87 -4.67 11.31
CA LEU A 82 0.47 -3.76 12.39
C LEU A 82 1.23 -4.04 13.69
N TYR A 83 1.43 -5.31 14.05
CA TYR A 83 2.28 -5.66 15.20
C TYR A 83 3.72 -5.16 15.00
N GLN A 84 4.31 -5.39 13.83
CA GLN A 84 5.68 -4.94 13.54
C GLN A 84 5.86 -3.43 13.69
N ILE A 85 4.89 -2.61 13.25
CA ILE A 85 5.03 -1.14 13.28
C ILE A 85 4.57 -0.48 14.58
N THR A 86 3.96 -1.23 15.50
CA THR A 86 3.47 -0.70 16.80
C THR A 86 4.31 -1.14 17.99
N GLU A 87 5.14 -2.18 17.82
CA GLU A 87 6.11 -2.64 18.83
C GLU A 87 7.50 -1.99 18.68
N GLU A 88 7.69 -1.06 17.74
CA GLU A 88 8.85 -0.14 17.66
C GLU A 88 8.70 1.10 18.55
#